data_AF-A0A6I7N477-F1
#
_entry.id   AF-A0A6I7N477-F1
#
_cell.length_a   1.000
_cell.length_b   1.000
_cell.length_c   1.000
_cell.angle_alpha   90.00
_cell.angle_beta   90.00
_cell.angle_gamma   90.00
#
_symmetry.space_group_name_H-M   'P 1'
#
loop_
_entity.id
_entity.type
_entity.pdbx_description
1 polymer ?
#
loop_
_entity_poly.entity_id
_entity_poly.type
_entity_poly.pdbx_seq_one_letter_code
_entity_poly.pdbx_strand_id
1 'polypeptide(L)' 'MATDSEDTGRIPRAGNDDPLQVRSSGRPVPTTRSDVLLGPARQLRIEHEGEWYVLRQTNRNKLILTK' A
#
# COMPACT_ATOMS: atom_id res chain seq x y z
N MET A 1 -45.89 17.23 32.29
CA MET A 1 -44.53 17.72 31.95
C MET A 1 -43.54 16.82 32.67
N ALA A 2 -42.80 16.00 31.93
CA ALA A 2 -41.66 15.22 32.41
C ALA A 2 -40.63 15.22 31.29
N THR A 3 -39.40 15.55 31.65
CA THR A 3 -38.28 15.90 30.78
C THR A 3 -37.56 14.69 30.22
N ASP A 4 -37.02 14.88 29.01
CA ASP A 4 -35.73 14.45 28.47
C ASP A 4 -35.18 13.06 28.87
N SER A 5 -35.01 12.19 27.88
CA SER A 5 -34.14 11.01 27.95
C SER A 5 -33.40 10.88 26.63
N GLU A 6 -32.31 11.63 26.56
CA GLU A 6 -31.00 11.29 26.00
C GLU A 6 -30.95 10.14 24.98
N ASP A 7 -30.76 10.58 23.73
CA ASP A 7 -29.89 10.01 22.72
C ASP A 7 -28.71 9.18 23.28
N THR A 8 -28.57 7.93 22.84
CA THR A 8 -27.24 7.41 22.54
C THR A 8 -27.32 6.34 21.46
N GLY A 9 -26.88 6.73 20.27
CA GLY A 9 -26.82 5.93 19.06
C GLY A 9 -26.28 4.51 19.26
N ARG A 10 -27.11 3.55 18.85
CA ARG A 10 -26.74 2.14 18.71
C ARG A 10 -25.89 1.97 17.45
N ILE A 11 -24.60 2.28 17.53
CA ILE A 11 -23.64 1.93 16.47
C ILE A 11 -23.50 0.39 16.41
N PRO A 12 -23.74 -0.25 15.25
CA PRO A 12 -23.34 -1.62 15.05
C PRO A 12 -21.81 -1.66 14.96
N ARG A 13 -21.16 -2.37 15.88
CA ARG A 13 -19.72 -2.67 15.80
C ARG A 13 -19.48 -3.70 14.68
N ALA A 14 -19.48 -3.23 13.44
CA ALA A 14 -18.73 -3.86 12.37
C ALA A 14 -17.34 -3.21 12.36
N GLY A 15 -16.29 -4.01 12.54
CA GLY A 15 -14.95 -3.46 12.66
C GLY A 15 -13.87 -4.53 12.76
N ASN A 16 -13.75 -5.30 11.69
CA ASN A 16 -12.49 -5.74 11.10
C ASN A 16 -11.47 -6.43 12.04
N ASP A 17 -11.49 -7.76 12.01
CA ASP A 17 -10.29 -8.59 12.16
C ASP A 17 -9.30 -8.22 11.04
N ASP A 18 -8.58 -7.11 11.21
CA ASP A 18 -7.40 -6.77 10.41
C ASP A 18 -6.24 -7.67 10.91
N PRO A 19 -5.77 -8.64 10.11
CA PRO A 19 -4.77 -9.58 10.57
C PRO A 19 -3.41 -8.86 10.70
N LEU A 20 -2.91 -8.83 11.94
CA LEU A 20 -1.49 -8.82 12.27
C LEU A 20 -0.65 -7.74 11.57
N GLN A 21 -0.78 -6.47 12.01
CA GLN A 21 0.27 -5.49 11.78
C GLN A 21 1.53 -5.89 12.56
N VAL A 22 2.45 -6.55 11.85
CA VAL A 22 3.80 -6.86 12.31
C VAL A 22 4.49 -5.55 12.68
N ARG A 23 4.86 -5.44 13.96
CA ARG A 23 5.56 -4.28 14.52
C ARG A 23 6.99 -4.25 13.98
N SER A 24 7.21 -3.53 12.88
CA SER A 24 8.56 -3.22 12.38
C SER A 24 9.04 -1.90 13.02
N SER A 25 9.93 -2.01 14.00
CA SER A 25 10.62 -0.89 14.66
C SER A 25 11.75 -0.32 13.80
N GLY A 26 11.48 -0.03 12.53
CA GLY A 26 12.42 0.53 11.56
C GLY A 26 11.75 1.62 10.74
N ARG A 27 12.52 2.61 10.26
CA ARG A 27 12.01 3.69 9.40
C ARG A 27 11.08 3.11 8.34
N PRO A 28 9.84 3.64 8.18
CA PRO A 28 8.90 3.08 7.23
C PRO A 28 9.52 3.12 5.83
N VAL A 29 9.67 1.95 5.22
CA VAL A 29 10.09 1.85 3.83
C VAL A 29 8.98 2.44 2.98
N PRO A 30 9.26 3.45 2.15
CA PRO A 30 8.24 4.03 1.29
C PRO A 30 7.65 2.93 0.40
N THR A 31 6.36 2.70 0.57
CA THR A 31 5.62 1.71 -0.22
C THR A 31 4.88 2.45 -1.33
N THR A 32 5.08 2.02 -2.57
CA THR A 32 4.42 2.60 -3.75
C THR A 32 3.73 1.53 -4.57
N ARG A 33 2.77 1.94 -5.41
CA ARG A 33 2.07 1.05 -6.33
C ARG A 33 2.91 0.81 -7.59
N SER A 34 2.89 -0.40 -8.12
CA SER A 34 3.67 -0.76 -9.31
C SER A 34 3.23 -0.02 -10.57
N ASP A 35 1.92 0.23 -10.70
CA ASP A 35 1.32 1.02 -11.78
C ASP A 35 1.78 2.48 -11.74
N VAL A 36 1.91 3.07 -10.54
CA VAL A 36 2.45 4.43 -10.36
C VAL A 36 3.94 4.47 -10.67
N LEU A 37 4.70 3.46 -10.26
CA LEU A 37 6.15 3.40 -10.45
C LEU A 37 6.55 3.17 -11.92
N LEU A 38 5.82 2.30 -12.64
CA LEU A 38 6.14 1.93 -14.02
C LEU A 38 5.41 2.78 -15.06
N GLY A 39 4.32 3.43 -14.66
CA GLY A 39 3.48 4.23 -15.55
C GLY A 39 2.92 3.44 -16.73
N PRO A 40 2.53 4.13 -17.82
CA PRO A 40 1.92 3.50 -18.99
C PRO A 40 2.87 2.58 -19.75
N ALA A 41 4.19 2.78 -19.59
CA ALA A 41 5.22 1.98 -20.24
C ALA A 41 5.37 0.58 -19.63
N ARG A 42 4.85 0.34 -18.41
CA ARG A 42 5.04 -0.91 -17.65
C ARG A 42 6.52 -1.29 -17.43
N GLN A 43 7.42 -0.32 -17.58
CA GLN A 43 8.86 -0.44 -17.36
C GLN A 43 9.46 0.90 -16.93
N LEU A 44 10.46 0.86 -16.05
CA LEU A 44 11.21 2.01 -15.55
C LEU A 44 12.71 1.68 -15.59
N ARG A 45 13.54 2.69 -15.88
CA ARG A 45 14.99 2.62 -15.72
C ARG A 45 15.41 3.24 -14.39
N ILE A 46 16.24 2.54 -13.65
CA ILE A 46 16.77 2.94 -12.36
C ILE A 46 18.29 2.99 -12.52
N GLU A 47 18.87 4.15 -12.30
CA GLU A 47 20.32 4.27 -12.13
C GLU A 47 20.68 3.90 -10.69
N HIS A 48 21.65 3.02 -10.52
CA HIS A 48 22.17 2.65 -9.21
C HIS A 48 23.67 2.39 -9.31
N GLU A 49 24.47 3.15 -8.57
CA GLU A 49 25.94 3.06 -8.58
C GLU A 49 26.57 3.18 -9.98
N GLY A 50 25.99 4.02 -10.86
CA GLY A 50 26.44 4.21 -12.25
C GLY A 50 25.99 3.11 -13.23
N GLU A 51 25.27 2.10 -12.74
CA GLU A 51 24.70 1.04 -13.54
C GLU A 51 23.22 1.27 -13.80
N TRP A 52 22.75 0.89 -14.99
CA TRP A 52 21.35 1.01 -15.38
C TRP A 52 20.64 -0.32 -15.15
N TYR A 53 19.58 -0.28 -14.35
CA TYR A 53 18.66 -1.38 -14.16
C TYR A 53 17.33 -1.06 -14.79
N VAL A 54 16.66 -2.08 -15.33
CA VAL A 54 15.32 -2.01 -15.87
C VAL A 54 14.38 -2.78 -14.95
N LEU A 55 13.51 -2.06 -14.27
CA LEU A 55 12.37 -2.64 -13.57
C LEU A 55 11.20 -2.73 -14.55
N ARG A 56 10.67 -3.93 -14.82
CA ARG A 56 9.50 -4.10 -15.70
C ARG A 56 8.48 -5.06 -15.13
N GLN A 57 7.23 -4.87 -15.53
CA GLN A 57 6.18 -5.86 -15.30
C GLN A 57 6.19 -6.89 -16.44
N THR A 58 6.12 -8.17 -16.05
CA THR A 58 5.96 -9.29 -16.98
C THR A 58 4.49 -9.52 -17.31
N ASN A 59 4.21 -10.27 -18.37
CA ASN A 59 2.84 -10.67 -18.76
C ASN A 59 2.12 -11.54 -17.70
N ARG A 60 2.82 -12.01 -16.67
CA ARG A 60 2.26 -12.77 -15.53
C ARG A 60 2.07 -11.88 -14.30
N ASN A 61 2.02 -10.56 -14.48
CA ASN A 61 1.88 -9.52 -13.46
C ASN A 61 3.01 -9.47 -12.42
N LYS A 62 4.14 -10.18 -12.65
CA LYS A 62 5.31 -10.12 -11.77
C LYS A 62 6.23 -8.97 -12.16
N LEU A 63 6.84 -8.31 -11.18
CA LEU A 63 7.90 -7.33 -11.38
C LEU A 63 9.25 -8.05 -11.43
N ILE A 64 10.08 -7.69 -12.41
CA ILE A 64 11.45 -8.17 -12.51
C ILE A 64 12.39 -6.99 -12.69
N LEU A 65 13.52 -7.05 -11.99
CA LEU A 65 14.63 -6.12 -12.15
C LEU A 65 15.72 -6.84 -12.96
N THR A 66 16.12 -6.25 -14.06
CA THR A 66 17.23 -6.75 -14.89
C THR A 66 18.27 -5.66 -15.07
N LYS A 67 19.54 -6.03 -15.18
CA LYS A 67 20.61 -5.15 -15.66
C LYS A 67 20.58 -5.11 -17.19
#